data_AF-A0A847VIY9-F1
#
_entry.id   AF-A0A847VIY9-F1
#
_cell.length_a   1.000
_cell.length_b   1.000
_cell.length_c   1.000
_cell.angle_alpha   90.00
_cell.angle_beta   90.00
_cell.angle_gamma   90.00
#
_symmetry.space_group_name_H-M   'P 1'
#
loop_
_entity.id
_entity.type
_entity.pdbx_description
1 polymer ?
#
loop_
_entity_poly.entity_id
_entity_poly.type
_entity_poly.pdbx_seq_one_letter_code
_entity_poly.pdbx_strand_id
1 'polypeptide(L)'
;FYARLGTPPAVLADWNAPGFAERDDWRKELRDAARFEPARGAQLLWPLERTAALACSAQRLWWVAAHDWQPPAAAGGATRVLQGRSAALWLSTRPAACP
;
A
#
# COMPACT_ATOMS: atom_id res chain seq x y z
N PHE A 1 13.40 -11.13 -8.08
CA PHE A 1 12.63 -11.48 -6.87
C PHE A 1 11.16 -11.59 -7.23
N TYR A 2 10.43 -12.62 -6.75
CA TYR A 2 8.98 -12.76 -6.89
C TYR A 2 8.40 -13.09 -5.51
N ALA A 3 7.45 -12.27 -5.03
CA ALA A 3 6.95 -12.36 -3.65
C ALA A 3 6.04 -13.58 -3.38
N ARG A 4 5.47 -14.20 -4.42
CA ARG A 4 4.56 -15.37 -4.33
C ARG A 4 3.44 -15.21 -3.28
N LEU A 5 2.87 -14.00 -3.18
CA LEU A 5 1.78 -13.71 -2.24
C LEU A 5 0.48 -14.37 -2.71
N GLY A 6 -0.28 -14.97 -1.78
CA GLY A 6 -1.57 -15.60 -2.07
C GLY A 6 -2.70 -14.60 -2.34
N THR A 7 -2.54 -13.35 -1.89
CA THR A 7 -3.45 -12.24 -2.18
C THR A 7 -2.63 -11.01 -2.59
N PRO A 8 -3.16 -10.14 -3.47
CA PRO A 8 -2.48 -8.90 -3.81
C PRO A 8 -2.23 -8.05 -2.55
N PRO A 9 -1.06 -7.40 -2.44
CA PRO A 9 -0.79 -6.48 -1.34
C PRO A 9 -1.65 -5.21 -1.51
N ALA A 10 -1.91 -4.52 -0.39
CA ALA A 10 -2.44 -3.17 -0.47
C ALA A 10 -1.40 -2.25 -1.11
N VAL A 11 -1.83 -1.28 -1.91
CA VAL A 11 -0.95 -0.29 -2.54
C VAL A 11 -1.20 1.06 -1.89
N LEU A 12 -0.16 1.58 -1.26
CA LEU A 12 -0.19 2.82 -0.50
C LEU A 12 0.42 3.93 -1.34
N ALA A 13 -0.36 4.97 -1.58
CA ALA A 13 0.09 6.17 -2.26
C ALA A 13 -0.79 7.36 -1.86
N ASP A 14 -0.28 8.56 -2.10
CA ASP A 14 -1.15 9.73 -2.19
C ASP A 14 -1.84 9.69 -3.57
N TRP A 15 -2.99 9.00 -3.60
CA TRP A 15 -3.80 8.83 -4.81
C TRP A 15 -4.43 10.13 -5.29
N ASN A 16 -4.45 11.17 -4.47
CA ASN A 16 -5.02 12.48 -4.80
C ASN A 16 -3.95 13.57 -4.97
N ALA A 17 -2.67 13.20 -4.96
CA ALA A 17 -1.57 14.12 -5.19
C ALA A 17 -1.78 14.92 -6.49
N PRO A 18 -1.51 16.24 -6.48
CA PRO A 18 -1.42 17.00 -7.72
C PRO A 18 -0.43 16.34 -8.67
N GLY A 19 -0.75 16.27 -9.96
CA GLY A 19 0.14 15.65 -10.93
C GLY A 19 0.08 14.11 -10.96
N PHE A 20 -0.80 13.44 -10.19
CA PHE A 20 -0.85 11.98 -10.16
C PHE A 20 -1.34 11.38 -11.49
N ALA A 21 -2.33 12.00 -12.12
CA ALA A 21 -2.94 11.49 -13.35
C ALA A 21 -2.01 11.65 -14.58
N GLU A 22 -1.03 12.53 -14.48
CA GLU A 22 -0.03 12.83 -15.51
C GLU A 22 1.21 11.93 -15.44
N ARG A 23 1.32 11.07 -14.40
CA ARG A 23 2.46 10.18 -14.22
C ARG A 23 2.44 9.04 -15.22
N ASP A 24 3.56 8.79 -15.89
CA ASP A 24 3.73 7.55 -16.67
C ASP A 24 4.35 6.45 -15.79
N ASP A 25 3.55 5.90 -14.87
CA ASP A 25 3.99 4.80 -14.00
C ASP A 25 2.90 3.78 -13.70
N TRP A 26 3.31 2.62 -13.17
CA TRP A 26 2.41 1.50 -12.88
C TRP A 26 1.32 1.84 -11.85
N ARG A 27 1.50 2.87 -11.01
CA ARG A 27 0.48 3.27 -10.02
C ARG A 27 -0.63 4.05 -10.69
N LYS A 28 -0.33 4.92 -11.67
CA LYS A 28 -1.37 5.52 -12.52
C LYS A 28 -2.19 4.43 -13.19
N GLU A 29 -1.53 3.48 -13.85
CA GLU A 29 -2.23 2.41 -14.57
C GLU A 29 -3.10 1.56 -13.63
N LEU A 30 -2.66 1.31 -12.41
CA LEU A 30 -3.47 0.64 -11.40
C LEU A 30 -4.69 1.47 -10.96
N ARG A 31 -4.55 2.81 -10.84
CA ARG A 31 -5.67 3.72 -10.56
C ARG A 31 -6.66 3.78 -11.73
N ASP A 32 -6.17 3.78 -12.96
CA ASP A 32 -7.01 3.77 -14.16
C ASP A 32 -7.75 2.44 -14.28
N ALA A 33 -7.10 1.31 -13.98
CA ALA A 33 -7.74 -0.01 -13.89
C ALA A 33 -8.89 -0.05 -12.87
N ALA A 34 -8.76 0.67 -11.74
CA ALA A 34 -9.82 0.76 -10.73
C ALA A 34 -11.10 1.45 -11.25
N ARG A 35 -11.06 2.19 -12.37
CA ARG A 35 -12.27 2.73 -13.01
C ARG A 35 -13.11 1.63 -13.67
N PHE A 36 -12.47 0.55 -14.10
CA PHE A 36 -13.14 -0.62 -14.67
C PHE A 36 -13.64 -1.58 -13.58
N GLU A 37 -12.90 -1.71 -12.47
CA GLU A 37 -13.27 -2.56 -11.32
C GLU A 37 -13.25 -1.79 -9.98
N PRO A 38 -14.26 -0.94 -9.72
CA PRO A 38 -14.25 -0.02 -8.57
C PRO A 38 -14.17 -0.71 -7.22
N ALA A 39 -14.88 -1.83 -7.05
CA ALA A 39 -14.88 -2.59 -5.81
C ALA A 39 -13.47 -3.15 -5.50
N ARG A 40 -12.76 -3.62 -6.54
CA ARG A 40 -11.39 -4.12 -6.38
C ARG A 40 -10.40 -2.99 -6.13
N GLY A 41 -10.57 -1.86 -6.82
CA GLY A 41 -9.83 -0.63 -6.57
C GLY A 41 -9.94 -0.17 -5.11
N ALA A 42 -11.15 -0.09 -4.57
CA ALA A 42 -11.39 0.33 -3.19
C ALA A 42 -10.75 -0.59 -2.14
N GLN A 43 -10.56 -1.88 -2.46
CA GLN A 43 -9.87 -2.83 -1.57
C GLN A 43 -8.34 -2.67 -1.61
N LEU A 44 -7.77 -2.33 -2.77
CA LEU A 44 -6.33 -2.35 -2.99
C LEU A 44 -5.67 -0.98 -2.83
N LEU A 45 -6.34 0.10 -3.24
CA LEU A 45 -5.75 1.44 -3.30
C LEU A 45 -6.02 2.18 -1.99
N TRP A 46 -4.99 2.23 -1.15
CA TRP A 46 -5.08 2.84 0.18
C TRP A 46 -4.34 4.18 0.23
N PRO A 47 -4.98 5.24 0.75
CA PRO A 47 -4.29 6.50 1.04
C PRO A 47 -3.25 6.31 2.15
N LEU A 48 -2.10 7.01 2.05
CA LEU A 48 -1.01 6.91 3.03
C LEU A 48 -1.46 7.30 4.45
N GLU A 49 -2.36 8.26 4.57
CA GLU A 49 -2.93 8.72 5.84
C GLU A 49 -3.79 7.65 6.54
N ARG A 50 -4.29 6.65 5.80
CA ARG A 50 -5.10 5.55 6.34
C ARG A 50 -4.29 4.31 6.73
N THR A 51 -2.96 4.39 6.66
CA THR A 51 -2.04 3.28 6.94
C THR A 51 -2.27 2.63 8.31
N ALA A 52 -2.52 3.43 9.36
CA ALA A 52 -2.77 2.88 10.71
C ALA A 52 -4.08 2.07 10.77
N ALA A 53 -5.16 2.58 10.15
CA ALA A 53 -6.43 1.86 10.07
C ALA A 53 -6.29 0.56 9.24
N LEU A 54 -5.51 0.61 8.16
CA LEU A 54 -5.18 -0.56 7.36
C LEU A 54 -4.40 -1.61 8.16
N ALA A 55 -3.40 -1.21 8.95
CA ALA A 55 -2.65 -2.12 9.81
C ALA A 55 -3.54 -2.84 10.85
N CYS A 56 -4.68 -2.23 11.23
CA CYS A 56 -5.65 -2.86 12.12
C CYS A 56 -6.57 -3.89 11.44
N SER A 57 -6.62 -3.95 10.10
CA SER A 57 -7.62 -4.77 9.40
C SER A 57 -7.30 -6.27 9.42
N ALA A 58 -6.06 -6.67 9.68
CA ALA A 58 -5.63 -8.07 9.67
C ALA A 58 -4.42 -8.31 10.58
N GLN A 59 -4.25 -9.54 11.07
CA GLN A 59 -3.10 -9.93 11.91
C GLN A 59 -1.76 -9.74 11.20
N ARG A 60 -1.73 -10.00 9.90
CA ARG A 60 -0.56 -9.80 9.04
C ARG A 60 -1.04 -9.18 7.73
N LEU A 61 -0.35 -8.16 7.27
CA LEU A 61 -0.71 -7.48 6.04
C LEU A 61 0.51 -7.18 5.18
N TRP A 62 0.37 -7.43 3.88
CA TRP A 62 1.34 -7.02 2.87
C TRP A 62 0.90 -5.72 2.23
N TRP A 63 1.86 -4.83 2.07
CA TRP A 63 1.65 -3.55 1.42
C TRP A 63 2.87 -3.12 0.60
N VAL A 64 2.60 -2.37 -0.47
CA VAL A 64 3.59 -1.75 -1.35
C VAL A 64 3.43 -0.24 -1.25
N ALA A 65 4.55 0.46 -1.07
CA ALA A 65 4.59 1.93 -1.04
C ALA A 65 5.79 2.43 -1.83
N ALA A 66 5.91 3.76 -1.99
CA ALA A 66 7.12 4.36 -2.57
C ALA A 66 8.38 3.97 -1.78
N HIS A 67 9.52 3.83 -2.46
CA HIS A 67 10.76 3.34 -1.84
C HIS A 67 11.30 4.23 -0.70
N ASP A 68 11.00 5.52 -0.75
CA ASP A 68 11.38 6.57 0.19
C ASP A 68 10.31 6.83 1.26
N TRP A 69 9.12 6.24 1.13
CA TRP A 69 8.09 6.33 2.14
C TRP A 69 8.41 5.43 3.33
N GLN A 70 8.11 5.93 4.52
CA GLN A 70 8.25 5.21 5.78
C GLN A 70 6.88 5.08 6.47
N PRO A 71 6.55 3.90 7.01
CA PRO A 71 5.30 3.73 7.74
C PRO A 71 5.28 4.60 9.00
N PRO A 72 4.16 5.25 9.33
CA PRO A 72 4.02 6.00 10.57
C PRO A 72 4.08 5.05 11.77
N ALA A 73 4.55 5.52 12.93
CA ALA A 73 4.64 4.69 14.15
C ALA A 73 3.30 4.03 14.54
N ALA A 74 2.17 4.69 14.26
CA ALA A 74 0.82 4.18 14.51
C ALA A 74 0.46 2.93 13.67
N ALA A 75 1.21 2.64 12.60
CA ALA A 75 1.10 1.41 11.83
C ALA A 75 1.64 0.17 12.57
N GLY A 76 2.26 0.35 13.75
CA GLY A 76 2.90 -0.71 14.51
C GLY A 76 4.17 -1.23 13.85
N GLY A 77 4.51 -2.48 14.17
CA GLY A 77 5.68 -3.16 13.59
C GLY A 77 5.49 -3.41 12.10
N ALA A 78 6.27 -2.71 11.28
CA ALA A 78 6.34 -2.92 9.84
C ALA A 78 7.79 -3.19 9.41
N THR A 79 8.00 -4.33 8.76
CA THR A 79 9.32 -4.74 8.26
C THR A 79 9.38 -4.55 6.76
N ARG A 80 10.39 -3.85 6.27
CA ARG A 80 10.69 -3.77 4.83
C ARG A 80 11.29 -5.10 4.40
N VAL A 81 10.57 -5.83 3.56
CA VAL A 81 10.99 -7.15 3.06
C VAL A 81 11.81 -7.02 1.79
N LEU A 82 11.49 -6.04 0.95
CA LEU A 82 12.23 -5.74 -0.27
C LEU A 82 12.21 -4.22 -0.53
N GLN A 83 13.32 -3.70 -1.03
CA GLN A 83 13.37 -2.38 -1.65
C GLN A 83 13.75 -2.52 -3.13
N GLY A 84 12.87 -2.04 -4.01
CA GLY A 84 13.17 -1.86 -5.42
C GLY A 84 13.61 -0.42 -5.73
N ARG A 85 13.67 -0.07 -7.01
CA ARG A 85 14.09 1.26 -7.45
C ARG A 85 13.10 2.38 -7.07
N SER A 86 11.81 2.13 -7.18
CA SER A 86 10.76 3.14 -6.96
C SER A 86 9.71 2.75 -5.92
N ALA A 87 9.72 1.48 -5.48
CA ALA A 87 8.77 0.96 -4.51
C ALA A 87 9.45 0.01 -3.51
N ALA A 88 8.84 -0.16 -2.35
CA ALA A 88 9.24 -1.12 -1.33
C ALA A 88 8.05 -2.02 -0.96
N LEU A 89 8.35 -3.29 -0.73
CA LEU A 89 7.41 -4.27 -0.18
C LEU A 89 7.64 -4.38 1.32
N TRP A 90 6.54 -4.29 2.05
CA TRP A 90 6.53 -4.31 3.49
C TRP A 90 5.59 -5.39 4.01
N LEU A 91 5.90 -5.92 5.19
CA LEU A 91 5.03 -6.80 5.96
C LEU A 91 4.76 -6.12 7.30
N SER A 92 3.50 -5.89 7.63
CA SER A 92 3.08 -5.41 8.95
C SER A 92 2.36 -6.48 9.75
N THR A 93 2.42 -6.31 11.06
CA THR A 93 1.64 -7.06 12.04
C THR A 93 0.65 -6.13 12.71
N ARG A 94 -0.56 -6.63 13.05
CA ARG A 94 -1.58 -5.83 13.72
C ARG A 94 -1.01 -5.15 14.98
N PRO A 95 -1.08 -3.82 15.09
CA PRO A 95 -0.74 -3.12 16.32
C PRO A 95 -1.58 -3.59 17.51
N ALA A 96 -0.98 -3.71 18.69
CA ALA A 96 -1.71 -4.05 19.92
C ALA A 96 -2.74 -2.97 20.32
N ALA A 97 -2.51 -1.71 19.93
CA ALA A 97 -3.38 -0.57 20.22
C ALA A 97 -4.56 -0.41 19.24
N CYS A 98 -4.78 -1.38 18.34
CA CYS A 98 -5.94 -1.36 17.47
C CYS A 98 -7.24 -1.52 18.29
N PRO A 99 -8.33 -0.86 17.89
CA PRO A 99 -9.65 -1.06 18.49
C PRO A 99 -10.17 -2.49 18.27
#